data_AF-A0A959B7D2-F1
#
_entry.id   AF-A0A959B7D2-F1
#
_cell.length_a   1.000
_cell.length_b   1.000
_cell.length_c   1.000
_cell.angle_alpha   90.00
_cell.angle_beta   90.00
_cell.angle_gamma   90.00
#
_symmetry.space_group_name_H-M   'P 1'
#
loop_
_entity.id
_entity.type
_entity.pdbx_description
1 polymer ?
#
loop_
_entity_poly.entity_id
_entity_poly.type
_entity_poly.pdbx_seq_one_letter_code
_entity_poly.pdbx_strand_id
1 'polypeptide(L)'
;QVLMKGKLDPIGIYECFDGDDPYLLDKKLATLDVFQEGLSQYLAADFFAARAAFSAVLATNPDDQPARLFLDKANRYLTSGAPEGWAGVELMDSK
;
A
#
# COMPACT_ATOMS: atom_id res chain seq x y z
N GLN A 1 5.95 23.43 -15.17
CA GLN A 1 5.66 22.64 -13.96
C GLN A 1 4.55 21.67 -14.32
N VAL A 2 4.82 20.37 -14.25
CA VAL A 2 3.81 19.35 -14.56
C VAL A 2 3.58 18.56 -13.28
N LEU A 3 2.50 18.90 -12.56
CA LEU A 3 1.97 18.02 -11.52
C LEU A 3 1.30 16.87 -12.25
N MET A 4 1.98 15.73 -12.35
CA MET A 4 1.31 14.49 -12.77
C MET A 4 0.38 14.07 -11.64
N LYS A 5 -0.88 14.51 -11.74
CA LYS A 5 -2.02 13.86 -11.11
C LYS A 5 -2.32 12.60 -11.94
N GLY A 6 -1.39 11.67 -11.93
CA GLY A 6 -1.49 10.39 -12.62
C GLY A 6 -1.59 9.31 -11.57
N LYS A 7 -2.61 8.47 -11.70
CA LYS A 7 -2.87 7.27 -10.90
C LYS A 7 -1.57 6.65 -10.39
N LEU A 8 -1.49 6.34 -9.11
CA LEU A 8 -0.59 5.30 -8.62
C LEU A 8 -1.01 4.03 -9.36
N ASP A 9 -0.41 3.80 -10.53
CA ASP A 9 -0.53 2.53 -11.22
C ASP A 9 0.01 1.50 -10.23
N PRO A 10 -0.85 0.62 -9.68
CA PRO A 10 -0.39 -0.42 -8.77
C PRO A 10 0.68 -1.26 -9.44
N ILE A 11 0.64 -1.34 -10.78
CA ILE A 11 1.60 -2.01 -11.62
C ILE A 11 3.05 -1.72 -11.19
N GLY A 12 3.41 -0.50 -10.75
CA GLY A 12 4.80 -0.19 -10.34
C GLY A 12 5.29 -0.85 -9.04
N ILE A 13 4.40 -1.17 -8.08
CA ILE A 13 4.75 -2.00 -6.90
C ILE A 13 4.70 -3.49 -7.25
N TYR A 14 3.89 -3.85 -8.25
CA TYR A 14 3.63 -5.22 -8.66
C TYR A 14 4.59 -5.71 -9.78
N GLU A 15 5.35 -4.83 -10.43
CA GLU A 15 6.30 -5.13 -11.52
C GLU A 15 7.60 -5.80 -11.05
N CYS A 16 7.79 -6.02 -9.75
CA CYS A 16 8.99 -6.69 -9.22
C CYS A 16 8.79 -8.20 -8.96
N PHE A 17 7.73 -8.81 -9.50
CA PHE A 17 7.48 -10.25 -9.38
C PHE A 17 7.33 -10.90 -10.77
N ASP A 18 8.40 -10.84 -11.55
CA ASP A 18 8.51 -11.42 -12.91
C ASP A 18 8.57 -12.97 -12.91
N GLY A 19 7.85 -13.62 -11.98
CA GLY A 19 7.90 -15.07 -11.77
C GLY A 19 6.80 -15.68 -10.89
N ASP A 20 5.72 -14.96 -10.57
CA ASP A 20 4.64 -15.50 -9.74
C ASP A 20 3.69 -16.42 -10.52
N ASP A 21 3.36 -17.56 -9.90
CA ASP A 21 2.39 -18.57 -10.33
C ASP A 21 1.00 -17.92 -10.61
N PRO A 22 0.29 -18.29 -11.69
CA PRO A 22 -1.04 -17.74 -12.03
C PRO A 22 -2.04 -17.67 -10.87
N TYR A 23 -1.91 -18.57 -9.88
CA TYR A 23 -2.73 -18.58 -8.67
C TYR A 23 -2.53 -17.35 -7.76
N LEU A 24 -1.34 -16.76 -7.76
CA LEU A 24 -1.04 -15.54 -7.00
C LEU A 24 -1.65 -14.30 -7.68
N LEU A 25 -1.84 -14.34 -9.00
CA LEU A 25 -2.45 -13.25 -9.75
C LEU A 25 -3.94 -13.07 -9.40
N ASP A 26 -4.71 -14.15 -9.30
CA ASP A 26 -6.13 -14.09 -8.98
C ASP A 26 -6.41 -13.51 -7.58
N LYS A 27 -5.61 -13.90 -6.58
CA LYS A 27 -5.73 -13.36 -5.23
C LYS A 27 -5.34 -11.89 -5.17
N LYS A 28 -4.30 -11.50 -5.91
CA LYS A 28 -3.85 -10.11 -6.03
C LYS A 28 -4.90 -9.23 -6.72
N LEU A 29 -5.56 -9.73 -7.77
CA LEU A 29 -6.67 -9.03 -8.42
C LEU A 29 -7.88 -8.88 -7.50
N ALA A 30 -8.20 -9.92 -6.71
CA ALA A 30 -9.32 -9.89 -5.78
C ALA A 30 -9.16 -8.85 -4.64
N THR A 31 -7.92 -8.51 -4.27
CA THR A 31 -7.62 -7.54 -3.21
C THR A 31 -7.16 -6.18 -3.71
N LEU A 32 -7.00 -6.00 -5.02
CA LEU A 32 -6.38 -4.82 -5.62
C LEU A 32 -7.11 -3.53 -5.27
N ASP A 33 -8.44 -3.52 -5.37
CA ASP A 33 -9.25 -2.33 -5.08
C ASP A 33 -9.13 -1.90 -3.61
N VAL A 34 -9.17 -2.87 -2.70
CA VAL A 34 -9.04 -2.64 -1.25
C VAL A 34 -7.62 -2.16 -0.92
N PHE A 35 -6.61 -2.72 -1.58
CA PHE A 35 -5.23 -2.28 -1.42
C PHE A 35 -5.05 -0.83 -1.88
N GLN A 36 -5.60 -0.46 -3.04
CA GLN A 36 -5.55 0.91 -3.56
C GLN A 36 -6.27 1.89 -2.65
N GLU A 37 -7.42 1.52 -2.10
CA GLU A 37 -8.13 2.34 -1.13
C GLU A 37 -7.29 2.55 0.14
N GLY A 38 -6.70 1.47 0.68
CA GLY A 38 -5.79 1.55 1.81
C GLY A 38 -4.60 2.46 1.55
N LEU A 39 -4.03 2.39 0.35
CA LEU A 39 -2.93 3.26 -0.07
C LEU A 39 -3.38 4.72 -0.15
N SER A 40 -4.54 5.01 -0.74
CA SER A 40 -5.07 6.38 -0.79
C SER A 40 -5.25 6.98 0.62
N GLN A 41 -5.78 6.20 1.56
CA GLN A 41 -5.95 6.62 2.95
C GLN A 41 -4.60 6.84 3.65
N TYR A 42 -3.64 5.94 3.42
CA TYR A 42 -2.29 6.05 3.95
C TYR A 42 -1.62 7.35 3.49
N LEU A 43 -1.73 7.68 2.20
CA LEU A 43 -1.19 8.92 1.63
C LEU A 43 -1.85 10.16 2.21
N ALA A 44 -3.14 10.08 2.54
CA ALA A 44 -3.90 11.13 3.22
C ALA A 44 -3.60 11.24 4.73
N ALA A 45 -2.67 10.43 5.26
CA ALA A 45 -2.40 10.28 6.70
C ALA A 45 -3.60 9.78 7.53
N ASP A 46 -4.63 9.21 6.89
CA ASP A 46 -5.65 8.44 7.58
C ASP A 46 -5.15 7.01 7.83
N PHE A 47 -4.21 6.90 8.78
CA PHE A 47 -3.59 5.62 9.11
C PHE A 47 -4.57 4.63 9.75
N PHE A 48 -5.69 5.10 10.31
CA PHE A 48 -6.70 4.22 10.88
C PHE A 48 -7.47 3.51 9.77
N ALA A 49 -7.94 4.26 8.77
CA ALA A 49 -8.62 3.69 7.59
C ALA A 49 -7.65 2.84 6.76
N ALA A 50 -6.41 3.30 6.57
CA ALA A 50 -5.37 2.55 5.88
C ALA A 50 -5.10 1.19 6.55
N ARG A 51 -4.93 1.17 7.87
CA ARG A 51 -4.74 -0.07 8.65
C ARG A 51 -5.87 -1.07 8.40
N ALA A 52 -7.12 -0.60 8.41
CA ALA A 52 -8.29 -1.46 8.20
C ALA A 52 -8.28 -2.10 6.80
N ALA A 53 -8.01 -1.31 5.77
CA ALA A 53 -7.93 -1.78 4.40
C ALA A 53 -6.80 -2.81 4.20
N PHE A 54 -5.58 -2.53 4.67
CA PHE A 54 -4.47 -3.49 4.54
C PHE A 54 -4.68 -4.77 5.34
N SER A 55 -5.35 -4.69 6.50
CA SER A 55 -5.73 -5.89 7.26
C SER A 55 -6.75 -6.73 6.47
N ALA A 56 -7.68 -6.10 5.75
CA ALA A 56 -8.64 -6.81 4.90
C ALA A 56 -7.94 -7.48 3.71
N VAL A 57 -6.97 -6.80 3.08
CA VAL A 57 -6.13 -7.41 2.03
C VAL A 57 -5.43 -8.66 2.56
N LEU A 58 -4.78 -8.57 3.73
CA LEU A 58 -4.06 -9.71 4.33
C LEU A 58 -4.97 -10.84 4.83
N ALA A 59 -6.26 -10.56 5.09
CA ALA A 59 -7.22 -11.60 5.41
C ALA A 59 -7.54 -12.48 4.18
N THR A 60 -7.48 -11.91 2.97
CA THR A 60 -7.72 -12.62 1.70
C THR A 60 -6.42 -13.13 1.07
N ASN A 61 -5.34 -12.36 1.16
CA ASN A 61 -4.01 -12.69 0.67
C ASN A 61 -2.97 -12.49 1.79
N PRO A 62 -2.80 -13.45 2.72
CA PRO A 62 -1.86 -13.33 3.84
C PRO A 62 -0.40 -13.14 3.43
N ASP A 63 -0.06 -13.54 2.20
CA ASP A 63 1.29 -13.48 1.63
C ASP A 63 1.55 -12.16 0.87
N ASP A 64 0.59 -11.22 0.88
CA ASP A 64 0.75 -9.89 0.27
C ASP A 64 1.78 -9.05 1.04
N GLN A 65 3.04 -9.12 0.59
CA GLN A 65 4.14 -8.40 1.21
C GLN A 65 3.94 -6.87 1.22
N PRO A 66 3.48 -6.22 0.12
CA PRO A 66 3.12 -4.82 0.14
C PRO A 66 2.08 -4.49 1.22
N ALA A 67 0.99 -5.24 1.33
CA ALA A 67 -0.06 -4.96 2.31
C ALA A 67 0.46 -5.08 3.75
N ARG A 68 1.34 -6.06 4.01
CA ARG A 68 2.01 -6.20 5.31
C ARG A 68 2.90 -5.01 5.63
N LEU A 69 3.72 -4.58 4.67
CA LEU A 69 4.60 -3.43 4.84
C LEU A 69 3.82 -2.16 5.19
N PHE A 70 2.76 -1.86 4.43
CA PHE A 70 1.96 -0.66 4.68
C PHE A 70 1.12 -0.77 5.96
N LEU A 71 0.65 -1.97 6.32
CA LEU A 71 -0.01 -2.21 7.60
C LEU A 71 0.91 -1.88 8.79
N ASP A 72 2.14 -2.39 8.77
CA ASP A 72 3.12 -2.15 9.83
C ASP A 72 3.47 -0.66 9.95
N LYS A 73 3.62 0.04 8.82
CA LYS A 73 3.83 1.49 8.80
C LYS A 73 2.64 2.26 9.34
N ALA A 74 1.41 1.91 8.93
CA ALA A 74 0.20 2.56 9.44
C ALA A 74 0.08 2.38 10.97
N ASN A 75 0.36 1.18 11.50
CA ASN A 75 0.39 0.91 12.94
C ASN A 75 1.44 1.78 13.67
N ARG A 76 2.62 1.93 13.09
CA ARG A 76 3.67 2.80 13.62
C ARG A 76 3.16 4.24 13.72
N TYR A 77 2.59 4.78 12.65
CA TYR A 77 2.11 6.16 12.62
C TYR A 77 0.87 6.43 13.47
N LEU A 78 0.02 5.42 13.71
CA LEU A 78 -1.04 5.53 14.72
C LEU A 78 -0.49 5.68 16.14
N THR A 79 0.71 5.14 16.41
CA THR A 79 1.33 5.17 17.73
C THR A 79 2.24 6.39 17.92
N SER A 80 3.08 6.70 16.91
CA SER A 80 4.08 7.76 16.98
C SER A 80 3.62 9.10 16.39
N GLY A 81 2.49 9.11 15.69
CA GLY A 81 2.11 10.21 14.79
C GLY A 81 2.86 10.14 13.46
N ALA A 82 2.30 10.78 12.43
CA ALA A 82 2.99 10.99 11.15
C ALA A 82 4.17 11.96 11.30
N PRO A 83 5.20 11.86 10.44
CA PRO A 83 6.24 12.87 10.34
C PRO A 83 5.66 14.27 10.04
N GLU A 84 6.32 15.29 10.57
CA GLU A 84 5.98 16.68 10.25
C GLU A 84 6.16 16.93 8.74
N GLY A 85 5.14 17.49 8.09
CA GLY A 85 5.17 17.73 6.64
C GLY A 85 4.83 16.52 5.77
N TRP A 86 4.11 15.52 6.30
CA TRP A 86 3.65 14.35 5.54
C TRP A 86 3.00 14.73 4.19
N ALA A 87 3.63 14.30 3.10
CA ALA A 87 3.17 14.54 1.73
C ALA A 87 2.66 13.26 1.03
N GLY A 88 2.41 12.19 1.80
CA GLY A 88 2.11 10.85 1.27
C GLY A 88 3.32 10.11 0.69
N VAL A 89 4.43 10.78 0.42
CA VAL A 89 5.61 10.14 -0.13
C VAL A 89 6.59 9.84 0.99
N GLU A 90 6.62 8.59 1.48
CA GLU A 90 7.88 8.07 1.99
C GLU A 90 8.78 7.89 0.77
N LEU A 91 9.84 8.70 0.67
CA LEU A 91 10.96 8.34 -0.19
C LEU A 91 11.36 6.92 0.22
N MET A 92 11.05 5.95 -0.64
CA MET A 92 11.64 4.63 -0.57
C MET A 92 13.14 4.85 -0.76
N ASP A 93 13.85 5.06 0.36
CA ASP A 93 15.30 5.05 0.41
C ASP A 93 15.72 3.64 0.01
N SER A 94 15.82 3.46 -1.30
CA SER A 94 16.36 2.29 -1.96
C SER A 94 17.87 2.46 -1.84
N LYS A 95 18.45 1.88 -0.79
CA LYS A 95 19.89 1.77 -0.67
C LYS A 95 20.40 0.58 -1.47
#